data_AF-A0A355TT74-F1
#
_entry.id   AF-A0A355TT74-F1
#
_cell.length_a   1.000
_cell.length_b   1.000
_cell.length_c   1.000
_cell.angle_alpha   90.00
_cell.angle_beta   90.00
_cell.angle_gamma   90.00
#
_symmetry.space_group_name_H-M   'P 1'
#
loop_
_entity.id
_entity.type
_entity.pdbx_description
1 polymer ?
#
loop_
_entity_poly.entity_id
_entity_poly.type
_entity_poly.pdbx_seq_one_letter_code
_entity_poly.pdbx_strand_id
1 'polypeptide(L)' 'MLSCDTGGVSRGFAQGLADQLNVVVKAPTKLVWARPDGSYFVVGRSRMNPNLPDKSNRGRFIKFYPGGAKK' A
#
# COMPACT_ATOMS: atom_id res chain seq x y z
N MET A 1 -8.42 2.88 7.01
CA MET A 1 -7.50 1.88 7.60
C MET A 1 -6.12 2.06 6.98
N LEU A 2 -5.07 2.19 7.78
CA LEU A 2 -3.67 2.22 7.34
C LEU A 2 -3.04 0.88 7.72
N SER A 3 -2.84 -0.01 6.76
CA SER A 3 -2.26 -1.33 7.00
C SER A 3 -1.12 -1.60 6.03
N CYS A 4 -0.03 -2.16 6.53
CA CYS A 4 1.20 -2.43 5.79
C CYS A 4 0.98 -3.48 4.70
N ASP A 5 1.57 -3.28 3.51
CA ASP A 5 1.55 -4.23 2.38
C ASP A 5 0.16 -4.68 1.89
N THR A 6 -0.91 -3.98 2.24
CA THR A 6 -2.29 -4.33 1.82
C THR A 6 -2.52 -4.29 0.32
N GLY A 7 -1.73 -3.50 -0.42
CA GLY A 7 -1.72 -3.48 -1.89
C GLY A 7 -0.58 -4.28 -2.53
N GLY A 8 0.21 -5.04 -1.77
CA GLY A 8 1.34 -5.81 -2.30
C GLY A 8 0.93 -7.05 -3.11
N VAL A 9 -0.31 -7.53 -2.91
CA VAL A 9 -0.86 -8.70 -3.59
C VAL A 9 -2.13 -8.29 -4.35
N SER A 10 -2.19 -8.58 -5.65
CA SER A 10 -3.28 -8.18 -6.55
C SER A 10 -4.66 -8.78 -6.18
N ARG A 11 -4.69 -9.93 -5.51
CA ARG A 11 -5.88 -10.54 -4.90
C ARG A 11 -5.79 -10.58 -3.36
N GLY A 12 -5.08 -9.63 -2.78
CA GLY A 12 -4.91 -9.54 -1.33
C GLY A 12 -6.08 -8.84 -0.64
N PHE A 13 -5.84 -8.45 0.62
CA PHE A 13 -6.81 -7.76 1.46
C PHE A 13 -7.49 -6.55 0.77
N ALA A 14 -6.73 -5.73 0.04
CA ALA A 14 -7.29 -4.54 -0.62
C ALA A 14 -8.29 -4.86 -1.74
N GLN A 15 -8.11 -5.98 -2.45
CA GLN A 15 -9.08 -6.44 -3.45
C GLN A 15 -10.33 -6.98 -2.78
N GLY A 16 -10.18 -7.83 -1.75
CA GLY A 16 -11.33 -8.35 -0.99
C GLY A 16 -12.15 -7.24 -0.33
N LEU A 17 -11.49 -6.21 0.19
CA LEU A 17 -12.16 -5.03 0.74
C LEU A 17 -12.92 -4.24 -0.33
N ALA A 18 -12.33 -4.07 -1.52
CA ALA A 18 -12.97 -3.40 -2.65
C ALA A 18 -14.23 -4.16 -3.10
N ASP A 19 -14.13 -5.49 -3.16
CA ASP A 19 -15.23 -6.37 -3.56
C ASP A 19 -16.37 -6.38 -2.52
N GLN A 20 -16.05 -6.47 -1.23
CA GLN A 20 -17.05 -6.51 -0.15
C GLN A 20 -17.80 -5.19 0.00
N LEU A 21 -17.09 -4.06 -0.09
CA LEU A 21 -17.69 -2.75 0.10
C LEU A 21 -18.21 -2.14 -1.22
N ASN A 22 -17.93 -2.78 -2.36
CA ASN A 22 -18.24 -2.29 -3.70
C ASN A 22 -17.77 -0.84 -3.95
N VAL A 23 -16.57 -0.52 -3.44
CA VAL A 23 -15.92 0.80 -3.60
C VAL A 23 -14.50 0.65 -4.10
N VAL A 24 -13.97 1.70 -4.73
CA VAL A 24 -12.56 1.73 -5.14
C VAL A 24 -11.67 1.89 -3.90
N VAL A 25 -10.79 0.91 -3.66
CA VAL A 25 -9.84 0.93 -2.54
C VAL A 25 -8.46 1.35 -3.05
N LYS A 26 -7.86 2.38 -2.43
CA LYS A 26 -6.48 2.78 -2.71
C LYS A 26 -5.57 2.25 -1.61
N ALA A 27 -4.63 1.37 -1.95
CA ALA A 27 -3.73 0.75 -0.98
C ALA A 27 -2.26 0.83 -1.43
N PRO A 28 -1.31 0.94 -0.48
CA PRO A 28 0.11 1.04 -0.79
C PRO A 28 0.71 -0.34 -1.07
N THR A 29 1.65 -0.41 -2.02
CA THR A 29 2.39 -1.65 -2.38
C THR A 29 3.56 -1.94 -1.43
N LYS A 30 3.88 -1.01 -0.52
CA LYS A 30 4.92 -1.10 0.52
C LYS A 30 4.47 -0.32 1.75
N LEU A 31 5.32 -0.21 2.77
CA LEU A 31 5.06 0.60 3.96
C LEU A 31 4.84 2.08 3.60
N VAL A 32 3.88 2.72 4.28
CA VAL A 32 3.70 4.17 4.23
C VAL A 32 4.43 4.77 5.43
N TRP A 33 5.29 5.74 5.18
CA TRP A 33 5.99 6.51 6.20
C TRP A 33 5.45 7.93 6.17
N ALA A 34 4.98 8.42 7.31
CA ALA A 34 4.54 9.79 7.49
C ALA A 34 5.67 10.61 8.12
N ARG A 35 5.86 11.84 7.62
CA ARG A 35 6.76 12.82 8.21
C ARG A 35 5.97 13.80 9.09
N PRO A 36 6.63 14.48 10.05
CA PRO A 36 5.98 15.49 10.88
C PRO A 36 5.36 16.66 10.10
N ASP A 37 5.82 16.93 8.88
CA ASP A 37 5.29 17.98 7.99
C ASP A 37 3.96 17.58 7.29
N GLY A 38 3.42 16.40 7.61
CA GLY A 38 2.20 15.88 7.00
C GLY A 38 2.41 15.24 5.62
N SER A 39 3.63 15.28 5.07
CA SER A 39 3.97 14.55 3.87
C SER A 39 4.16 13.05 4.16
N TYR A 40 3.90 12.22 3.15
CA TYR A 40 4.12 10.78 3.27
C TYR A 40 4.86 10.24 2.04
N PHE A 41 5.55 9.13 2.23
CA PHE A 41 6.21 8.41 1.15
C PHE A 41 6.04 6.90 1.35
N VAL A 42 6.04 6.17 0.24
CA VAL A 42 5.80 4.72 0.23
C VAL A 42 7.10 4.02 -0.09
N VAL A 43 7.70 3.38 0.91
CA VAL A 43 8.96 2.65 0.76
C VAL A 43 9.03 1.46 1.71
N GLY A 44 9.79 0.44 1.35
CA GLY A 44 10.08 -0.69 2.24
C GLY A 44 10.90 -0.29 3.47
N ARG A 45 10.97 -1.19 4.45
CA ARG A 45 11.93 -1.07 5.56
C ARG A 45 13.34 -1.37 5.05
N SER A 46 14.33 -0.68 5.62
CA SER A 46 15.74 -1.00 5.39
C SER A 46 16.09 -2.37 5.96
N ARG A 47 16.84 -3.14 5.18
CA ARG A 47 17.37 -4.45 5.60
C ARG A 47 18.40 -4.30 6.72
N MET A 48 19.15 -3.20 6.74
CA MET A 48 20.18 -2.93 7.75
C MET A 48 19.61 -2.35 9.03
N ASN A 49 18.52 -1.58 8.96
CA ASN A 49 17.85 -1.04 10.14
C ASN A 49 16.32 -1.03 9.91
N PRO A 50 15.56 -1.94 10.54
CA PRO A 50 14.12 -2.05 10.34
C PRO A 50 13.33 -0.79 10.73
N ASN A 51 13.90 0.07 11.59
CA ASN A 51 13.28 1.31 12.03
C ASN A 51 13.43 2.44 11.01
N LEU A 52 14.21 2.24 9.95
CA LEU A 52 14.47 3.24 8.92
C LEU A 52 13.82 2.87 7.58
N PRO A 53 13.33 3.88 6.84
CA PRO A 53 12.87 3.69 5.47
C PRO A 53 14.02 3.41 4.50
N ASP A 54 13.80 2.48 3.57
CA ASP A 54 14.72 2.21 2.46
C ASP A 54 14.32 3.00 1.21
N LYS A 55 15.03 4.10 0.94
CA LYS A 55 14.74 4.96 -0.23
C LYS A 55 14.96 4.27 -1.58
N SER A 56 15.70 3.17 -1.62
CA SER A 56 15.94 2.36 -2.82
C SER A 56 14.79 1.38 -3.08
N ASN A 57 14.05 0.99 -2.04
CA ASN A 57 12.91 0.08 -2.12
C ASN A 57 11.58 0.86 -2.20
N ARG A 58 11.38 1.58 -3.31
CA ARG A 58 10.21 2.42 -3.50
C ARG A 58 8.95 1.60 -3.76
N GLY A 59 7.85 2.01 -3.12
CA GLY A 59 6.51 1.54 -3.41
C GLY A 59 5.65 2.67 -3.99
N ARG A 60 4.40 2.34 -4.29
CA ARG A 60 3.39 3.28 -4.77
C ARG A 60 2.03 2.92 -4.24
N PHE A 61 1.07 3.83 -4.36
CA PHE A 61 -0.32 3.47 -4.18
C PHE A 61 -0.87 2.91 -5.48
N ILE A 62 -1.66 1.85 -5.37
CA ILE A 62 -2.46 1.32 -6.47
C ILE A 62 -3.94 1.33 -6.08
N LYS A 63 -4.80 1.37 -7.08
CA LYS A 63 -6.25 1.33 -6.91
C LYS A 63 -6.74 -0.08 -7.22
N PHE A 64 -7.60 -0.58 -6.37
CA PHE A 64 -8.33 -1.84 -6.50
C PHE A 64 -9.78 -1.51 -6.79
N TYR A 65 -10.31 -2.10 -7.86
CA TYR A 65 -11.69 -1.89 -8.29
C TYR A 65 -12.53 -3.11 -7.90
N PRO A 66 -13.80 -2.91 -7.51
CA PRO A 66 -14.71 -4.03 -7.26
C PRO A 66 -14.85 -4.92 -8.50
N GLY A 67 -14.84 -6.24 -8.30
CA GLY A 67 -14.88 -7.25 -9.36
C GLY A 67 -13.52 -7.56 -9.98
N GLY A 68 -12.43 -7.04 -9.41
CA GLY A 68 -11.07 -7.21 -9.91
C GLY A 68 -10.68 -6.20 -10.99
N ALA A 69 -9.39 -6.12 -11.31
CA ALA A 69 -8.91 -5.32 -12.42
C ALA A 69 -9.55 -5.83 -13.72
N LYS A 70 -10.35 -4.98 -14.39
CA LYS A 70 -10.73 -5.20 -15.79
C LYS A 70 -9.43 -5.43 -16.58
N LYS A 71 -9.26 -6.64 -17.11
CA LYS A 71 -8.26 -6.94 -18.13
C LYS A 71 -8.54 -6.13 -19.37
#